data_AF-A0A8B3LH27-F1
#
_entry.id   AF-A0A8B3LH27-F1
#
_cell.length_a   1.000
_cell.length_b   1.000
_cell.length_c   1.000
_cell.angle_alpha   90.00
_cell.angle_beta   90.00
_cell.angle_gamma   90.00
#
_symmetry.space_group_name_H-M   'P 1'
#
loop_
_entity.id
_entity.type
_entity.pdbx_description
1 polymer ?
#
loop_
_entity_poly.entity_id
_entity_poly.type
_entity_poly.pdbx_seq_one_letter_code
_entity_poly.pdbx_strand_id
1 'polypeptide(L)'
;MDTHENGIDPGEEQVLDDIIDLEEYAKLGKQPPLAKGYRLQVNGKPYVILKPNPTGEEILTLAGLLPAKDYTLRLKMAGERPEKIGLHEPIDLRRKGIEKFKALPRDQTEG
;
A
#
# COMPACT_ATOMS: atom_id res chain seq x y z
N MET A 1 -25.66 -38.72 -19.88
CA MET A 1 -24.60 -39.19 -18.97
C MET A 1 -23.38 -38.31 -19.20
N ASP A 2 -23.58 -37.03 -18.86
CA ASP A 2 -22.71 -36.11 -18.15
C ASP A 2 -21.20 -36.23 -18.42
N THR A 3 -20.76 -35.52 -19.46
CA THR A 3 -19.37 -35.17 -19.68
C THR A 3 -18.96 -34.15 -18.64
N HIS A 4 -18.03 -34.50 -17.75
CA HIS A 4 -17.47 -33.57 -16.77
C HIS A 4 -16.72 -32.44 -17.48
N GLU A 5 -17.34 -31.26 -17.52
CA GLU A 5 -16.69 -29.99 -17.83
C GLU A 5 -15.64 -29.71 -16.75
N ASN A 6 -14.36 -29.94 -17.06
CA ASN A 6 -13.27 -29.41 -16.25
C ASN A 6 -13.02 -27.98 -16.73
N GLY A 7 -13.84 -27.06 -16.22
CA GLY A 7 -13.60 -25.64 -16.35
C GLY A 7 -12.26 -25.32 -15.70
N ILE A 8 -11.33 -24.78 -16.48
CA ILE A 8 -10.12 -24.16 -15.95
C ILE A 8 -10.61 -22.95 -15.15
N ASP A 9 -10.67 -23.06 -13.83
CA ASP A 9 -10.96 -21.96 -12.91
C ASP A 9 -9.86 -20.88 -13.05
N PRO A 10 -10.13 -19.70 -13.63
CA PRO A 10 -9.16 -18.63 -13.72
C PRO A 10 -9.38 -17.70 -12.53
N GLY A 11 -8.75 -17.95 -11.37
CA GLY A 11 -8.95 -17.00 -10.28
C GLY A 11 -8.38 -17.26 -8.90
N GLU A 12 -7.69 -18.38 -8.65
CA GLU A 12 -6.91 -18.49 -7.43
C GLU A 12 -5.62 -17.69 -7.59
N GLU A 13 -5.74 -16.37 -7.44
CA GLU A 13 -4.58 -15.54 -7.16
C GLU A 13 -4.04 -16.00 -5.81
N GLN A 14 -3.04 -16.89 -5.86
CA GLN A 14 -2.41 -17.49 -4.68
C GLN A 14 -1.91 -16.37 -3.77
N VAL A 15 -2.68 -16.08 -2.72
CA VAL A 15 -2.28 -15.16 -1.65
C VAL A 15 -1.09 -15.84 -0.97
N LEU A 16 0.10 -15.27 -1.08
CA LEU A 16 1.21 -15.76 -0.28
C LEU A 16 0.88 -15.53 1.21
N ASP A 17 1.05 -16.56 2.05
CA ASP A 17 0.85 -16.43 3.51
C ASP A 17 1.93 -15.55 4.19
N ASP A 18 2.90 -15.07 3.41
CA ASP A 18 3.99 -14.20 3.83
C ASP A 18 3.64 -12.70 3.84
N ILE A 19 4.44 -11.92 4.55
CA ILE A 19 4.38 -10.46 4.53
C ILE A 19 5.38 -9.91 3.51
N ILE A 20 4.87 -9.22 2.49
CA ILE A 20 5.68 -8.69 1.40
C ILE A 20 6.21 -7.29 1.74
N ASP A 21 7.54 -7.11 1.69
CA ASP A 21 8.16 -5.80 1.91
C ASP A 21 8.15 -4.96 0.63
N LEU A 22 7.31 -3.91 0.61
CA LEU A 22 7.11 -3.10 -0.59
C LEU A 22 8.39 -2.38 -1.02
N GLU A 23 9.23 -1.96 -0.07
CA GLU A 23 10.46 -1.23 -0.37
C GLU A 23 11.44 -2.11 -1.16
N GLU A 24 11.57 -3.38 -0.78
CA GLU A 24 12.44 -4.34 -1.46
C GLU A 24 11.95 -4.60 -2.89
N TYR A 25 10.64 -4.78 -3.09
CA TYR A 25 10.07 -4.95 -4.43
C TYR A 25 10.23 -3.70 -5.30
N ALA A 26 10.10 -2.50 -4.72
CA ALA A 26 10.33 -1.25 -5.41
C ALA A 26 11.80 -1.08 -5.84
N LYS A 27 12.77 -1.45 -4.99
CA LYS A 27 14.20 -1.47 -5.35
C LYS A 27 14.50 -2.44 -6.49
N LEU A 28 13.84 -3.60 -6.49
CA LEU A 28 13.95 -4.59 -7.57
C LEU A 28 13.21 -4.18 -8.84
N GLY A 29 12.41 -3.11 -8.82
CA GLY A 29 11.54 -2.71 -9.93
C GLY A 29 10.45 -3.75 -10.25
N LYS A 30 10.13 -4.63 -9.29
CA LYS A 30 9.15 -5.70 -9.45
C LYS A 30 7.81 -5.29 -8.83
N GLN A 31 6.74 -5.88 -9.36
CA GLN A 31 5.42 -5.74 -8.77
C GLN A 31 5.27 -6.74 -7.61
N PRO A 32 4.86 -6.29 -6.41
CA PRO A 32 4.61 -7.20 -5.30
C PRO A 32 3.40 -8.10 -5.60
N PRO A 33 3.50 -9.42 -5.37
CA PRO A 33 2.39 -10.35 -5.56
C PRO A 33 1.30 -10.15 -4.51
N LEU A 34 0.14 -10.76 -4.71
CA LEU A 34 -0.90 -10.80 -3.70
C LEU A 34 -0.40 -11.59 -2.49
N ALA A 35 -0.44 -10.97 -1.32
CA ALA A 35 0.03 -11.57 -0.09
C ALA A 35 -0.91 -11.25 1.08
N LYS A 36 -0.75 -12.01 2.16
CA LYS A 36 -1.54 -11.88 3.38
C LYS A 36 -1.37 -10.52 4.03
N GLY A 37 -0.20 -9.91 3.85
CA GLY A 37 0.02 -8.52 4.19
C GLY A 37 1.22 -7.90 3.51
N TYR A 38 1.28 -6.59 3.62
CA TYR A 38 2.29 -5.75 3.01
C TYR A 38 2.97 -4.93 4.08
N ARG A 39 4.30 -4.99 4.11
CA ARG A 39 5.13 -4.17 4.96
C ARG A 39 5.49 -2.89 4.20
N LEU A 40 5.06 -1.76 4.76
CA LEU A 40 5.31 -0.43 4.25
C LEU A 40 6.03 0.41 5.30
N GLN A 41 6.83 1.37 4.85
CA GLN A 41 7.50 2.30 5.75
C GLN A 41 6.74 3.62 5.82
N VAL A 42 6.25 4.02 7.00
CA VAL A 42 5.66 5.35 7.23
C VAL A 42 6.60 6.16 8.12
N ASN A 43 7.07 7.31 7.61
CA ASN A 43 7.97 8.21 8.34
C ASN A 43 9.22 7.50 8.91
N GLY A 44 9.77 6.54 8.15
CA GLY A 44 10.95 5.76 8.54
C GLY A 44 10.67 4.60 9.50
N LYS A 45 9.41 4.37 9.89
CA LYS A 45 9.00 3.23 10.72
C LYS A 45 8.29 2.18 9.87
N PRO A 46 8.63 0.89 10.00
CA PRO A 46 7.94 -0.19 9.29
C PRO A 46 6.59 -0.50 9.94
N TYR A 47 5.56 -0.65 9.11
CA TYR A 47 4.21 -1.06 9.49
C TYR A 47 3.73 -2.16 8.55
N VAL A 48 2.85 -3.03 9.04
CA VAL A 48 2.28 -4.13 8.27
C VAL A 48 0.77 -3.92 8.14
N ILE A 49 0.26 -4.02 6.92
CA ILE A 49 -1.16 -3.94 6.64
C ILE A 49 -1.61 -5.15 5.84
N LEU A 50 -2.72 -5.76 6.27
CA LEU A 50 -3.28 -6.95 5.63
C LEU A 50 -4.17 -6.59 4.42
N LYS A 51 -4.47 -5.29 4.26
CA LYS A 51 -5.31 -4.77 3.19
C LYS A 51 -4.44 -4.41 1.98
N PRO A 52 -4.75 -4.90 0.77
CA PRO A 52 -3.99 -4.56 -0.44
C PRO A 52 -4.24 -3.12 -0.92
N ASN A 53 -5.41 -2.56 -0.62
CA ASN A 53 -5.82 -1.22 -1.01
C ASN A 53 -6.25 -0.37 0.19
N PRO A 54 -5.34 -0.01 1.11
CA PRO A 54 -5.67 0.89 2.21
C PRO A 54 -5.89 2.32 1.71
N THR A 55 -6.67 3.09 2.45
CA THR A 55 -6.79 4.52 2.18
C THR A 55 -5.68 5.30 2.88
N GLY A 56 -5.48 6.56 2.50
CA GLY A 56 -4.49 7.41 3.19
C GLY A 56 -4.75 7.52 4.70
N GLU A 57 -6.01 7.59 5.12
CA GLU A 57 -6.42 7.58 6.52
C GLU A 57 -6.01 6.29 7.23
N GLU A 58 -6.19 5.13 6.61
CA GLU A 58 -5.81 3.84 7.19
C GLU A 58 -4.31 3.76 7.42
N ILE A 59 -3.49 4.26 6.48
CA ILE A 59 -2.03 4.29 6.63
C ILE A 59 -1.60 5.24 7.75
N LEU A 60 -2.25 6.41 7.86
CA LEU A 60 -1.98 7.37 8.94
C LEU A 60 -2.39 6.79 10.30
N THR A 61 -3.55 6.15 10.38
CA THR A 61 -4.07 5.46 11.56
C THR A 61 -3.15 4.32 11.98
N LEU A 62 -2.67 3.52 11.01
CA LEU A 62 -1.69 2.45 11.23
C LEU A 62 -0.38 2.99 11.82
N ALA A 63 0.03 4.19 11.39
CA ALA A 63 1.19 4.88 11.93
C ALA A 63 0.95 5.59 13.29
N GLY A 64 -0.26 5.53 13.83
CA GLY A 64 -0.66 6.21 15.07
C GLY A 64 -0.80 7.73 14.91
N LEU A 65 -0.96 8.23 13.67
CA LEU A 65 -1.06 9.65 13.35
C LEU A 65 -2.53 10.06 13.28
N LEU A 66 -3.09 10.32 14.46
CA LEU A 66 -4.48 10.69 14.65
C LEU A 66 -4.61 12.10 15.25
N PRO A 67 -5.57 12.93 14.79
CA PRO A 67 -6.53 12.62 13.73
C PRO A 67 -5.87 12.71 12.34
N ALA A 68 -6.13 11.74 11.46
CA ALA A 68 -5.50 11.64 10.14
C ALA A 68 -5.65 12.92 9.29
N LYS A 69 -6.74 13.67 9.48
CA LYS A 69 -7.00 14.97 8.82
C LYS A 69 -5.94 16.05 9.03
N ASP A 70 -5.21 15.95 10.14
CA ASP A 70 -4.13 16.87 10.51
C ASP A 70 -2.81 16.48 9.84
N TYR A 71 -2.79 15.40 9.07
CA TYR A 71 -1.61 14.90 8.41
C TYR A 71 -1.84 14.79 6.91
N THR A 72 -0.81 15.14 6.14
CA THR A 72 -0.74 14.90 4.70
C THR A 72 0.10 13.67 4.45
N LEU A 73 -0.48 12.65 3.82
CA LEU A 73 0.24 11.47 3.37
C LEU A 73 0.85 11.72 1.98
N ARG A 74 2.13 11.42 1.84
CA ARG A 74 2.85 11.45 0.57
C ARG A 74 3.42 10.07 0.26
N LEU A 75 3.06 9.53 -0.89
CA LEU A 75 3.58 8.28 -1.42
C LEU A 75 4.84 8.57 -2.24
N LYS A 76 5.99 8.03 -1.82
CA LYS A 76 7.22 8.10 -2.60
C LYS A 76 7.42 6.81 -3.38
N MET A 77 7.60 6.97 -4.69
CA MET A 77 7.79 5.87 -5.61
C MET A 77 9.12 5.97 -6.36
N ALA A 78 9.70 4.83 -6.68
CA ALA A 78 10.99 4.71 -7.34
C ALA A 78 10.90 5.33 -8.75
N GLY A 79 11.65 6.40 -8.98
CA GLY A 79 11.68 7.11 -10.26
C GLY A 79 10.53 8.10 -10.48
N GLU A 80 9.56 8.18 -9.57
CA GLU A 80 8.45 9.14 -9.64
C GLU A 80 8.57 10.22 -8.56
N ARG A 81 7.90 11.36 -8.79
CA ARG A 81 7.79 12.41 -7.77
C ARG A 81 6.86 11.91 -6.65
N PRO A 82 7.11 12.33 -5.39
CA PRO A 82 6.22 11.97 -4.30
C PRO A 82 4.82 12.53 -4.56
N GLU A 83 3.83 11.64 -4.58
CA GLU A 83 2.43 11.93 -4.84
C GLU A 83 1.71 12.19 -3.52
N LYS A 84 0.87 13.23 -3.48
CA LYS A 84 0.02 13.51 -2.33
C LYS A 84 -1.19 12.59 -2.42
N ILE A 85 -1.46 11.85 -1.35
CA ILE A 85 -2.61 10.96 -1.28
C ILE A 85 -3.66 11.56 -0.35
N GLY A 86 -4.92 11.54 -0.81
CA GLY A 86 -6.06 11.92 0.02
C GLY A 86 -6.34 10.93 1.16
N LEU A 87 -7.05 11.38 2.20
CA LEU A 87 -7.41 10.52 3.34
C LEU A 87 -8.32 9.36 2.93
N HIS A 88 -9.28 9.64 2.05
CA HIS A 88 -10.23 8.66 1.53
C HIS A 88 -9.79 8.07 0.18
N GLU A 89 -8.57 8.37 -0.24
CA GLU A 89 -8.04 7.92 -1.52
C GLU A 89 -7.44 6.50 -1.35
N PRO A 90 -7.95 5.50 -2.08
CA PRO A 90 -7.42 4.14 -2.02
C PRO A 90 -6.06 4.06 -2.71
N ILE A 91 -5.10 3.43 -2.05
CA ILE A 91 -3.73 3.28 -2.54
C ILE A 91 -3.52 1.82 -2.89
N ASP A 92 -3.16 1.54 -4.14
CA ASP A 92 -2.80 0.19 -4.53
C ASP A 92 -1.37 -0.16 -4.06
N LEU A 93 -1.24 -0.94 -2.98
CA LEU A 93 0.07 -1.40 -2.48
C LEU A 93 0.74 -2.38 -3.44
N ARG A 94 -0.06 -2.98 -4.34
CA ARG A 94 0.40 -3.85 -5.41
C ARG A 94 1.00 -3.07 -6.57
N ARG A 95 1.02 -1.73 -6.52
CA ARG A 95 1.62 -0.89 -7.54
C ARG A 95 3.14 -1.04 -7.50
N LYS A 96 3.74 -1.22 -8.67
CA LYS A 96 5.20 -1.29 -8.80
C LYS A 96 5.85 0.02 -8.35
N GLY A 97 6.98 -0.09 -7.65
CA GLY A 97 7.78 1.06 -7.29
C GLY A 97 7.38 1.78 -6.00
N ILE A 98 6.48 1.25 -5.16
CA ILE A 98 6.19 1.84 -3.83
C ILE A 98 7.38 1.69 -2.90
N GLU A 99 8.10 2.79 -2.65
CA GLU A 99 9.25 2.75 -1.75
C GLU A 99 8.83 2.98 -0.30
N LYS A 100 8.18 4.11 -0.03
CA LYS A 100 7.87 4.55 1.34
C LYS A 100 6.78 5.61 1.38
N PHE A 101 6.13 5.70 2.51
CA PHE A 101 5.13 6.69 2.84
C PHE A 101 5.73 7.74 3.79
N LYS A 102 5.46 9.01 3.50
CA LYS A 102 5.78 10.13 4.37
C LYS A 102 4.51 10.81 4.81
N ALA A 103 4.20 10.69 6.09
CA ALA A 103 3.19 11.49 6.72
C ALA A 103 3.84 12.78 7.26
N LEU A 104 3.29 13.92 6.89
CA LEU A 104 3.74 15.23 7.34
C LEU A 104 2.58 15.91 8.06
N PRO A 105 2.79 16.57 9.21
CA PRO A 105 1.74 17.41 9.80
C PRO A 105 1.31 18.45 8.75
N ARG A 106 0.02 18.63 8.61
CA ARG A 106 -0.59 19.62 7.72
C ARG A 106 -0.37 20.97 8.37
N ASP A 107 0.75 21.60 8.05
CA ASP A 107 1.04 22.97 8.47
C ASP A 107 -0.07 23.87 7.92
N GLN A 108 -0.84 24.48 8.82
CA GLN A 108 -1.85 25.48 8.47
C GLN A 108 -1.14 26.78 8.06
N THR A 109 -0.51 26.82 6.89
CA THR A 109 -0.21 28.08 6.19
C THR A 109 -1.26 28.32 5.14
N GLU A 110 -2.48 28.55 5.59
CA GLU A 110 -3.49 29.32 4.85
C GLU A 110 -3.99 30.38 5.83
N GLY A 111 -3.16 31.41 6.01
CA GLY A 111 -3.50 32.67 6.65
C GLY A 111 -3.35 33.80 5.65
#